data_AF-A0A8C9QZ93-F1
#
_entry.id   AF-A0A8C9QZ93-F1
#
_cell.length_a   1.000
_cell.length_b   1.000
_cell.length_c   1.000
_cell.angle_alpha   90.00
_cell.angle_beta   90.00
_cell.angle_gamma   90.00
#
_symmetry.space_group_name_H-M   'P 1'
#
loop_
_entity.id
_entity.type
_entity.pdbx_description
1 polymer ?
#
loop_
_entity_poly.entity_id
_entity_poly.type
_entity_poly.pdbx_seq_one_letter_code
_entity_poly.pdbx_strand_id
1 'polypeptide(L)'
;MRKSVVCYFSFPFRRYVRVPKSLNLKEEEYVTGRQAVVEKCLKDNGIKYRQEHVPVIAVLGSGGGERAMVGLLGVLAQMGEDKLLDSITYLCGVSGGHAILFYPCRSLKVPTDKNKLMERLSDGEFNRSDILDWLNEAVEDENYSLTDFWAATVFTGL
;
A
#
# COMPACT_ATOMS: atom_id res chain seq x y z
N MET A 1 32.65 6.69 19.33
CA MET A 1 32.27 7.39 18.08
C MET A 1 32.34 6.40 16.92
N ARG A 2 31.20 5.97 16.37
CA ARG A 2 31.18 5.09 15.18
C ARG A 2 31.30 5.98 13.93
N LYS A 3 32.39 5.86 13.19
CA LYS A 3 32.56 6.54 11.90
C LYS A 3 31.58 5.93 10.90
N SER A 4 30.69 6.74 10.35
CA SER A 4 29.83 6.37 9.24
C SER A 4 30.71 6.00 8.05
N VAL A 5 30.66 4.74 7.62
CA VAL A 5 31.26 4.30 6.35
C VAL A 5 30.38 4.85 5.24
N VAL A 6 30.85 5.90 4.57
CA VAL A 6 30.24 6.37 3.31
C VAL A 6 30.80 5.49 2.21
N CYS A 7 30.03 4.49 1.77
CA CYS A 7 30.37 3.70 0.59
C CYS A 7 30.33 4.59 -0.66
N TYR A 8 31.50 4.91 -1.20
CA TYR A 8 31.62 5.56 -2.50
C TYR A 8 31.43 4.52 -3.60
N PHE A 9 30.23 4.43 -4.16
CA PHE A 9 29.96 3.61 -5.32
C PHE A 9 30.44 4.31 -6.60
N SER A 10 31.12 3.56 -7.47
CA SER A 10 31.68 4.00 -8.76
C SER A 10 30.63 4.63 -9.69
N PHE A 11 31.09 5.51 -10.58
CA PHE A 11 30.26 6.36 -11.47
C PHE A 11 29.08 5.69 -12.22
N PRO A 12 29.12 4.43 -12.71
CA PRO A 12 27.95 3.82 -13.36
C PRO A 12 26.80 3.44 -12.41
N PHE A 13 27.06 3.30 -11.10
CA PHE A 13 26.08 2.83 -10.11
C PHE A 13 25.03 3.89 -9.75
N ARG A 14 25.40 5.18 -9.84
CA ARG A 14 24.52 6.32 -9.47
C ARG A 14 23.38 6.58 -10.45
N ARG A 15 23.39 5.95 -11.64
CA ARG A 15 22.34 6.14 -12.66
C ARG A 15 21.07 5.35 -12.35
N TYR A 16 21.18 4.25 -11.59
CA TYR A 16 20.07 3.36 -11.25
C TYR A 16 19.74 3.34 -9.75
N VAL A 17 20.70 3.67 -8.88
CA VAL A 17 20.52 3.60 -7.42
C VAL A 17 20.55 5.00 -6.80
N ARG A 18 19.44 5.33 -6.14
CA ARG A 18 19.26 6.58 -5.39
C ARG A 18 19.77 6.42 -3.95
N VAL A 19 20.85 7.13 -3.59
CA VAL A 19 21.46 7.16 -2.23
C VAL A 19 21.29 8.48 -1.41
N PRO A 20 20.45 9.49 -1.75
CA PRO A 20 20.17 10.61 -0.85
C PRO A 20 19.26 10.20 0.34
N LYS A 21 19.37 10.96 1.43
CA LYS A 21 18.50 10.83 2.62
C LYS A 21 17.16 11.58 2.52
N SER A 22 16.99 12.42 1.50
CA SER A 22 15.74 13.16 1.25
C SER A 22 14.68 12.28 0.56
N LEU A 23 13.45 12.78 0.46
CA LEU A 23 12.41 12.18 -0.39
C LEU A 23 12.81 12.24 -1.86
N ASN A 24 12.28 11.33 -2.66
CA ASN A 24 12.42 11.43 -4.10
C ASN A 24 11.49 12.54 -4.64
N LEU A 25 11.82 13.08 -5.83
CA LEU A 25 11.09 14.24 -6.37
C LEU A 25 9.58 13.98 -6.52
N LYS A 26 9.20 12.79 -6.98
CA LYS A 26 7.78 12.43 -7.17
C LYS A 26 7.03 12.35 -5.84
N GLU A 27 7.68 11.88 -4.79
CA GLU A 27 7.10 11.81 -3.46
C GLU A 27 6.96 13.21 -2.83
N GLU A 28 7.96 14.08 -3.02
CA GLU A 28 7.88 15.48 -2.59
C GLU A 28 6.75 16.24 -3.30
N GLU A 29 6.62 16.06 -4.62
CA GLU A 29 5.51 16.61 -5.43
C GLU A 29 4.16 16.07 -4.95
N TYR A 30 4.06 14.76 -4.68
CA TYR A 30 2.84 14.13 -4.18
C TYR A 30 2.44 14.68 -2.81
N VAL A 31 3.37 14.75 -1.85
CA VAL A 31 3.10 15.25 -0.49
C VAL A 31 2.63 16.69 -0.55
N THR A 32 3.31 17.53 -1.35
CA THR A 32 2.95 18.93 -1.53
C THR A 32 1.56 19.08 -2.15
N GLY A 33 1.24 18.32 -3.19
CA GLY A 33 -0.10 18.33 -3.79
C GLY A 33 -1.18 17.80 -2.87
N ARG A 34 -0.88 16.76 -2.08
CA ARG A 34 -1.83 16.12 -1.16
C ARG A 34 -2.20 17.00 0.02
N GLN A 35 -1.31 17.91 0.46
CA GLN A 35 -1.59 18.85 1.55
C GLN A 35 -2.86 19.66 1.32
N ALA A 36 -3.14 20.13 0.10
CA ALA A 36 -4.37 20.88 -0.19
C ALA A 36 -5.65 20.04 0.02
N VAL A 37 -5.58 18.73 -0.28
CA VAL A 37 -6.70 17.80 -0.08
C VAL A 37 -6.90 17.51 1.40
N VAL A 38 -5.81 17.26 2.13
CA VAL A 38 -5.84 17.04 3.59
C VAL A 38 -6.39 18.28 4.29
N GLU A 39 -5.91 19.47 3.92
CA GLU A 39 -6.36 20.72 4.50
C GLU A 39 -7.87 20.92 4.32
N LYS A 40 -8.37 20.68 3.11
CA LYS A 40 -9.81 20.73 2.83
C LYS A 40 -10.57 19.73 3.69
N CYS A 41 -10.11 18.48 3.75
CA CYS A 41 -10.72 17.44 4.59
C CYS A 41 -10.79 17.85 6.07
N LEU A 42 -9.73 18.44 6.62
CA LEU A 42 -9.70 18.88 8.02
C LEU A 42 -10.68 20.05 8.25
N LYS A 43 -10.75 21.01 7.33
CA LYS A 43 -11.72 22.13 7.38
C LYS A 43 -13.16 21.62 7.35
N ASP A 44 -13.48 20.76 6.39
CA ASP A 44 -14.83 20.22 6.18
C ASP A 44 -15.33 19.41 7.40
N ASN A 45 -14.41 18.80 8.15
CA ASN A 45 -14.72 18.06 9.38
C ASN A 45 -14.55 18.89 10.68
N GLY A 46 -14.26 20.19 10.59
CA GLY A 46 -14.09 21.06 11.76
C GLY A 46 -12.90 20.71 12.66
N ILE A 47 -11.90 19.99 12.13
CA ILE A 47 -10.71 19.58 12.87
C ILE A 47 -9.72 20.75 12.92
N LYS A 48 -9.30 21.14 14.12
CA LYS A 48 -8.35 22.24 14.33
C LYS A 48 -6.93 21.81 13.92
N TYR A 49 -6.26 22.66 13.15
CA TYR A 49 -4.85 22.52 12.78
C TYR A 49 -4.19 23.90 12.67
N ARG A 50 -2.86 23.95 12.57
CA ARG A 50 -2.12 25.21 12.34
C ARG A 50 -2.09 25.49 10.84
N GLN A 51 -2.54 26.66 10.40
CA GLN A 51 -2.62 26.98 8.97
C GLN A 51 -1.25 26.94 8.29
N GLU A 52 -0.18 27.26 9.02
CA GLU A 52 1.19 27.20 8.54
C GLU A 52 1.74 25.77 8.42
N HIS A 53 1.02 24.77 8.98
CA HIS A 53 1.45 23.39 9.03
C HIS A 53 0.26 22.42 8.96
N VAL A 54 -0.16 22.11 7.73
CA VAL A 54 -1.10 21.02 7.45
C VAL A 54 -0.43 19.70 7.87
N PRO A 55 -1.07 18.87 8.72
CA PRO A 55 -0.44 17.66 9.22
C PRO A 55 -0.30 16.61 8.11
N VAL A 56 0.83 15.90 8.14
CA VAL A 56 1.05 14.70 7.33
C VAL A 56 0.56 13.51 8.15
N ILE A 57 -0.51 12.86 7.70
CA ILE A 57 -1.16 11.77 8.44
C ILE A 57 -0.83 10.43 7.77
N ALA A 58 -0.31 9.50 8.56
CA ALA A 58 -0.02 8.14 8.14
C ALA A 58 -0.95 7.13 8.82
N VAL A 59 -1.51 6.21 8.06
CA VAL A 59 -2.25 5.04 8.56
C VAL A 59 -1.40 3.80 8.35
N LEU A 60 -1.22 3.01 9.41
CA LEU A 60 -0.34 1.85 9.41
C LEU A 60 -1.14 0.57 9.68
N GLY A 61 -1.18 -0.31 8.68
CA GLY A 61 -1.68 -1.67 8.79
C GLY A 61 -0.60 -2.62 9.32
N SER A 62 -0.93 -3.37 10.37
CA SER A 62 -0.04 -4.41 10.89
C SER A 62 0.00 -5.65 9.99
N GLY A 63 0.95 -6.54 10.25
CA GLY A 63 0.90 -7.92 9.74
C GLY A 63 -0.17 -8.75 10.44
N GLY A 64 -0.49 -9.92 9.88
CA GLY A 64 -1.46 -10.85 10.45
C GLY A 64 -2.36 -11.56 9.43
N GLY A 65 -1.89 -11.75 8.19
CA GLY A 65 -2.64 -12.37 7.11
C GLY A 65 -3.98 -11.68 6.84
N GLU A 66 -4.97 -12.46 6.44
CA GLU A 66 -6.33 -11.98 6.13
C GLU A 66 -6.99 -11.24 7.29
N ARG A 67 -6.72 -11.62 8.56
CA ARG A 67 -7.28 -10.91 9.72
C ARG A 67 -6.84 -9.45 9.75
N ALA A 68 -5.55 -9.20 9.53
CA ALA A 68 -5.03 -7.84 9.48
C ALA A 68 -5.54 -7.08 8.25
N MET A 69 -5.73 -7.80 7.13
CA MET A 69 -6.37 -7.28 5.94
C MET A 69 -7.80 -6.82 6.25
N VAL A 70 -8.71 -7.71 6.64
CA VAL A 70 -10.12 -7.39 6.94
C VAL A 70 -10.23 -6.26 7.98
N GLY A 71 -9.39 -6.29 9.02
CA GLY A 71 -9.34 -5.23 10.03
C GLY A 71 -9.01 -3.86 9.44
N LEU A 72 -7.96 -3.76 8.61
CA LEU A 72 -7.59 -2.50 7.95
C LEU A 72 -8.66 -2.04 6.95
N LEU A 73 -9.31 -2.97 6.23
CA LEU A 73 -10.40 -2.63 5.32
C LEU A 73 -11.57 -2.00 6.09
N GLY A 74 -11.94 -2.58 7.24
CA GLY A 74 -12.96 -2.02 8.13
C GLY A 74 -12.61 -0.61 8.60
N VAL A 75 -11.36 -0.37 9.00
CA VAL A 75 -10.87 0.95 9.40
C VAL A 75 -10.99 1.95 8.25
N LEU A 76 -10.49 1.61 7.06
CA LEU A 76 -10.56 2.50 5.89
C LEU A 76 -12.01 2.76 5.46
N ALA A 77 -12.89 1.76 5.57
CA ALA A 77 -14.30 1.92 5.24
C ALA A 77 -14.97 2.91 6.20
N GLN A 78 -14.74 2.76 7.51
CA GLN A 78 -15.26 3.68 8.51
C GLN A 78 -14.71 5.10 8.30
N MET A 79 -13.42 5.25 8.00
CA MET A 79 -12.84 6.56 7.65
C MET A 79 -13.48 7.17 6.40
N GLY A 80 -13.93 6.35 5.45
CA GLY A 80 -14.70 6.79 4.28
C GLY A 80 -16.06 7.37 4.68
N GLU A 81 -16.82 6.65 5.52
CA GLU A 81 -18.11 7.11 6.04
C GLU A 81 -17.99 8.39 6.87
N ASP A 82 -16.92 8.49 7.67
CA ASP A 82 -16.61 9.67 8.50
C ASP A 82 -16.00 10.83 7.69
N LYS A 83 -15.85 10.69 6.36
CA LYS A 83 -15.22 11.69 5.46
C LYS A 83 -13.81 12.08 5.90
N LEU A 84 -13.06 11.14 6.47
CA LEU A 84 -11.68 11.30 6.95
C LEU A 84 -10.66 10.62 6.04
N LEU A 85 -11.08 9.81 5.06
CA LEU A 85 -10.15 9.11 4.17
C LEU A 85 -9.21 10.08 3.42
N ASP A 86 -9.72 11.26 3.06
CA ASP A 86 -8.93 12.29 2.39
C ASP A 86 -7.90 12.99 3.29
N SER A 87 -7.95 12.76 4.60
CA SER A 87 -6.93 13.23 5.53
C SER A 87 -5.62 12.43 5.43
N ILE A 88 -5.67 11.21 4.88
CA ILE A 88 -4.50 10.32 4.79
C ILE A 88 -3.53 10.81 3.73
N THR A 89 -2.26 10.99 4.11
CA THR A 89 -1.13 11.23 3.20
C THR A 89 -0.38 9.94 2.87
N TYR A 90 -0.14 9.09 3.88
CA TYR A 90 0.52 7.80 3.70
C TYR A 90 -0.35 6.66 4.20
N LEU A 91 -0.56 5.65 3.36
CA LEU A 91 -1.11 4.37 3.76
C LEU A 91 0.00 3.34 3.68
N CYS A 92 0.37 2.77 4.82
CA CYS A 92 1.46 1.81 4.93
C CYS A 92 0.92 0.48 5.47
N GLY A 93 1.54 -0.63 5.08
CA GLY A 93 1.16 -1.94 5.56
C GLY A 93 2.28 -2.96 5.36
N VAL A 94 2.31 -3.97 6.22
CA VAL A 94 3.24 -5.11 6.12
C VAL A 94 2.46 -6.43 6.12
N SER A 95 2.96 -7.45 5.41
CA SER A 95 2.33 -8.78 5.33
C SER A 95 0.84 -8.66 4.93
N GLY A 96 -0.08 -9.22 5.71
CA GLY A 96 -1.52 -9.16 5.42
C GLY A 96 -2.10 -7.73 5.35
N GLY A 97 -1.60 -6.77 6.14
CA GLY A 97 -2.03 -5.37 6.04
C GLY A 97 -1.58 -4.69 4.75
N HIS A 98 -0.60 -5.26 4.05
CA HIS A 98 -0.19 -4.83 2.71
C HIS A 98 -1.16 -5.28 1.61
N ALA A 99 -1.92 -6.35 1.84
CA ALA A 99 -2.76 -6.95 0.82
C ALA A 99 -3.88 -6.01 0.33
N ILE A 100 -4.41 -5.12 1.18
CA ILE A 100 -5.37 -4.07 0.75
C ILE A 100 -4.78 -3.07 -0.23
N LEU A 101 -3.48 -2.79 -0.11
CA LEU A 101 -2.79 -1.86 -1.02
C LEU A 101 -2.58 -2.50 -2.42
N PHE A 102 -2.55 -3.83 -2.49
CA PHE A 102 -2.22 -4.60 -3.70
C PHE A 102 -3.41 -5.30 -4.34
N TYR A 103 -4.52 -5.45 -3.62
CA TYR A 103 -5.76 -5.94 -4.21
C TYR A 103 -6.13 -5.05 -5.42
N PRO A 104 -6.68 -5.61 -6.52
CA PRO A 104 -6.93 -4.93 -7.80
C PRO A 104 -7.89 -3.72 -7.75
N CYS A 105 -8.21 -3.19 -6.57
CA CYS A 105 -8.75 -1.87 -6.40
C CYS A 105 -7.64 -0.82 -6.58
N ARG A 106 -7.14 -0.70 -7.82
CA ARG A 106 -6.28 0.40 -8.30
C ARG A 106 -6.89 1.78 -8.04
N SER A 107 -8.17 1.84 -7.73
CA SER A 107 -8.85 2.96 -7.09
C SER A 107 -9.66 2.40 -5.91
N LEU A 108 -9.16 2.50 -4.69
CA LEU A 108 -9.90 2.07 -3.49
C LEU A 108 -11.17 2.93 -3.33
N LYS A 109 -12.27 2.54 -3.97
CA LYS A 109 -13.61 3.05 -3.66
C LYS A 109 -14.09 2.25 -2.46
N VAL A 110 -13.50 2.57 -1.30
CA VAL A 110 -13.57 1.77 -0.08
C VAL A 110 -14.98 1.22 0.23
N PRO A 111 -16.08 1.99 0.08
CA PRO A 111 -17.42 1.47 0.33
C PRO A 111 -17.89 0.40 -0.66
N THR A 112 -17.62 0.58 -1.95
CA THR A 112 -17.99 -0.36 -3.02
C THR A 112 -17.09 -1.60 -3.02
N ASP A 113 -15.81 -1.41 -2.72
CA ASP A 113 -14.81 -2.45 -2.77
C ASP A 113 -14.83 -3.33 -1.52
N LYS A 114 -15.33 -2.82 -0.39
CA LYS A 114 -15.52 -3.62 0.85
C LYS A 114 -16.40 -4.84 0.60
N ASN A 115 -17.57 -4.66 0.00
CA ASN A 115 -18.52 -5.75 -0.16
C ASN A 115 -18.00 -6.81 -1.14
N LYS A 116 -17.37 -6.39 -2.24
CA LYS A 116 -16.71 -7.29 -3.19
C LYS A 116 -15.59 -8.10 -2.55
N LEU A 117 -14.78 -7.46 -1.70
CA LEU A 117 -13.70 -8.14 -1.00
C LEU A 117 -14.24 -9.13 0.04
N MET A 118 -15.31 -8.77 0.76
CA MET A 118 -15.96 -9.67 1.72
C MET A 118 -16.61 -10.88 1.03
N GLU A 119 -17.26 -10.67 -0.12
CA GLU A 119 -17.82 -11.76 -0.95
C GLU A 119 -16.71 -12.71 -1.39
N ARG A 120 -15.62 -12.18 -1.94
CA ARG A 120 -14.46 -12.99 -2.37
C ARG A 120 -13.77 -13.71 -1.21
N LEU A 121 -13.69 -13.12 -0.03
CA LEU A 121 -13.13 -13.80 1.15
C LEU A 121 -14.04 -14.90 1.71
N SER A 122 -15.36 -14.79 1.49
CA SER A 122 -16.32 -15.74 2.04
C SER A 122 -16.54 -16.92 1.08
N ASP A 123 -16.69 -16.62 -0.22
CA ASP A 123 -17.14 -17.55 -1.25
C ASP A 123 -16.14 -17.67 -2.42
N GLY A 124 -14.92 -17.14 -2.27
CA GLY A 124 -13.89 -17.17 -3.31
C GLY A 124 -13.45 -18.59 -3.63
N GLU A 125 -13.58 -18.97 -4.90
CA GLU A 125 -13.03 -20.23 -5.40
C GLU A 125 -11.63 -19.99 -5.98
N PHE A 126 -10.71 -20.90 -5.65
CA PHE A 126 -9.40 -20.95 -6.30
C PHE A 126 -9.56 -21.43 -7.74
N ASN A 127 -9.31 -20.55 -8.71
CA ASN A 127 -9.24 -20.98 -10.08
C ASN A 127 -7.92 -21.72 -10.34
N ARG A 128 -7.99 -23.05 -10.37
CA ARG A 128 -6.81 -23.91 -10.56
C ARG A 128 -6.15 -23.70 -11.92
N SER A 129 -6.90 -23.34 -12.97
CA SER A 129 -6.29 -23.07 -14.28
C SER A 129 -5.40 -21.84 -14.21
N ASP A 130 -5.89 -20.75 -13.59
CA ASP A 130 -5.16 -19.49 -13.51
C ASP A 130 -3.90 -19.64 -12.65
N ILE A 131 -3.98 -20.42 -11.56
CA ILE A 131 -2.82 -20.78 -10.75
C ILE A 131 -1.79 -21.54 -11.59
N LEU A 132 -2.22 -22.55 -12.34
CA LEU A 132 -1.33 -23.37 -13.17
C LEU A 132 -0.70 -22.56 -14.29
N ASP A 133 -1.47 -21.70 -14.96
CA ASP A 133 -0.98 -20.83 -16.03
C ASP A 133 0.09 -19.87 -15.51
N TRP A 134 -0.15 -19.20 -14.37
CA TRP A 134 0.87 -18.35 -13.75
C TRP A 134 2.09 -19.17 -13.34
N LEU A 135 1.91 -20.35 -12.73
CA LEU A 135 3.06 -21.17 -12.31
C LEU A 135 3.90 -21.66 -13.49
N ASN A 136 3.26 -21.96 -14.63
CA ASN A 136 3.95 -22.33 -15.86
C ASN A 136 4.80 -21.18 -16.42
N GLU A 137 4.39 -19.92 -16.22
CA GLU A 137 5.22 -18.77 -16.57
C GLU A 137 6.33 -18.53 -15.54
N ALA A 138 6.01 -18.65 -14.25
CA ALA A 138 6.95 -18.34 -13.17
C ALA A 138 8.11 -19.33 -13.08
N VAL A 139 7.91 -20.60 -13.44
CA VAL A 139 8.95 -21.64 -13.38
C VAL A 139 10.08 -21.42 -14.38
N GLU A 140 9.85 -20.62 -15.43
CA GLU A 140 10.88 -20.26 -16.41
C GLU A 140 11.88 -19.22 -15.85
N ASP A 141 11.56 -18.56 -14.73
CA ASP A 141 12.49 -17.65 -14.04
C ASP A 141 13.54 -18.45 -13.26
N GLU A 142 14.81 -18.10 -13.44
CA GLU A 142 15.94 -18.72 -12.72
C GLU A 142 15.87 -18.53 -11.19
N ASN A 143 15.08 -17.56 -10.72
CA ASN A 143 14.85 -17.25 -9.31
C ASN A 143 13.53 -17.80 -8.76
N TYR A 144 12.86 -18.69 -9.50
CA TYR A 144 11.62 -19.31 -9.06
C TYR A 144 11.75 -19.88 -7.63
N SER A 145 10.73 -19.60 -6.81
CA SER A 145 10.71 -19.94 -5.41
C SER A 145 9.30 -20.27 -4.90
N LEU A 146 9.21 -20.71 -3.65
CA LEU A 146 7.92 -20.85 -2.97
C LEU A 146 7.16 -19.53 -2.84
N THR A 147 7.83 -18.38 -2.98
CA THR A 147 7.16 -17.07 -3.02
C THR A 147 6.31 -16.93 -4.26
N ASP A 148 6.75 -17.47 -5.40
CA ASP A 148 6.00 -17.44 -6.66
C ASP A 148 4.79 -18.35 -6.61
N PHE A 149 4.94 -19.54 -6.03
CA PHE A 149 3.81 -20.42 -5.70
C PHE A 149 2.81 -19.74 -4.75
N TRP A 150 3.30 -19.13 -3.68
CA TRP A 150 2.46 -18.39 -2.74
C TRP A 150 1.76 -17.20 -3.42
N ALA A 151 2.46 -16.43 -4.25
CA ALA A 151 1.89 -15.30 -4.97
C ALA A 151 0.80 -15.77 -5.95
N ALA A 152 1.05 -16.82 -6.73
CA ALA A 152 0.04 -17.39 -7.62
C ALA A 152 -1.21 -17.79 -6.84
N THR A 153 -1.08 -18.50 -5.72
CA THR A 153 -2.24 -18.92 -4.91
C THR A 153 -2.97 -17.77 -4.24
N VAL A 154 -2.25 -16.77 -3.72
CA VAL A 154 -2.84 -15.61 -3.04
C VAL A 154 -3.50 -14.65 -4.03
N PHE A 155 -2.89 -14.32 -5.16
CA PHE A 155 -3.43 -13.31 -6.07
C PHE A 155 -4.47 -13.84 -7.07
N THR A 156 -4.53 -15.16 -7.27
CA THR A 156 -5.61 -15.79 -8.07
C THR A 156 -6.71 -16.39 -7.18
N GLY A 157 -6.37 -16.75 -5.93
CA GLY A 157 -7.30 -17.30 -4.96
C GLY A 157 -8.03 -16.27 -4.10
N LEU A 158 -7.47 -15.07 -3.93
CA LEU A 158 -8.12 -13.92 -3.28
C LEU A 158 -8.70 -12.95 -4.31
#